data_AF-F6H020-F1
#
_entry.id   AF-F6H020-F1
#
_cell.length_a   1.000
_cell.length_b   1.000
_cell.length_c   1.000
_cell.angle_alpha   90.00
_cell.angle_beta   90.00
_cell.angle_gamma   90.00
#
_symmetry.space_group_name_H-M   'P 1'
#
loop_
_entity.id
_entity.type
_entity.pdbx_description
1 polymer ?
#
loop_
_entity_poly.entity_id
_entity_poly.type
_entity_poly.pdbx_seq_one_letter_code
_entity_poly.pdbx_strand_id
1 'polypeptide(L)'
;MDSIAQEWLEEHRRRKDSGEVNSTQDFMDVMLSVLDGKILGDYDADTVNKATCLALIVGGSDTTVVTLTWALSLLLNNRDTLKKAQEELDIQVGKERLVNEQDISKLVYLQAIVKETLRLYPPAALGGPRQFTEDCTLGGYHVSKGT
;
A
#
# COMPACT_ATOMS: atom_id res chain seq x y z
N MET A 1 -2.38 -14.81 11.51
CA MET A 1 -2.48 -13.35 11.30
C MET A 1 -3.34 -12.70 12.37
N ASP A 2 -4.54 -13.21 12.65
CA ASP A 2 -5.38 -12.61 13.71
C ASP A 2 -4.73 -12.63 15.11
N SER A 3 -4.09 -13.74 15.50
CA SER A 3 -3.35 -13.80 16.77
C SER A 3 -2.24 -12.75 16.89
N ILE A 4 -1.52 -12.51 15.79
CA ILE A 4 -0.46 -11.49 15.73
C ILE A 4 -1.06 -10.08 15.83
N ALA A 5 -2.14 -9.82 15.09
CA ALA A 5 -2.83 -8.53 15.16
C ALA A 5 -3.46 -8.28 16.54
N GLN A 6 -3.89 -9.34 17.23
CA GLN A 6 -4.37 -9.27 18.61
C GLN A 6 -3.25 -8.88 19.57
N GLU A 7 -2.08 -9.53 19.48
CA GLU A 7 -0.90 -9.16 20.28
C GLU A 7 -0.50 -7.70 20.05
N TRP A 8 -0.51 -7.24 18.81
CA TRP A 8 -0.24 -5.82 18.50
C TRP A 8 -1.29 -4.90 19.12
N LEU A 9 -2.57 -5.20 18.99
CA LEU A 9 -3.64 -4.38 19.55
C LEU A 9 -3.53 -4.24 21.08
N GLU A 10 -3.22 -5.33 21.76
CA GLU A 10 -3.03 -5.36 23.21
C GLU A 10 -1.82 -4.51 23.64
N GLU A 11 -0.72 -4.58 22.89
CA GLU A 11 0.45 -3.74 23.12
C GLU A 11 0.12 -2.24 22.98
N HIS A 12 -0.64 -1.86 21.96
CA HIS A 12 -1.04 -0.46 21.74
C HIS A 12 -1.99 0.04 22.84
N ARG A 13 -2.88 -0.82 23.35
CA ARG A 13 -3.73 -0.49 24.52
C ARG A 13 -2.91 -0.27 25.77
N ARG A 14 -1.98 -1.17 26.09
CA ARG A 14 -1.07 -1.02 27.22
C ARG A 14 -0.29 0.29 27.16
N ARG A 15 0.16 0.67 25.97
CA ARG A 15 0.87 1.94 25.72
C ARG A 15 -0.02 3.16 25.90
N LYS A 16 -1.28 3.10 25.46
CA LYS A 16 -2.28 4.16 25.69
C LYS A 16 -2.55 4.34 27.20
N ASP A 17 -2.72 3.23 27.92
CA ASP A 17 -3.04 3.24 29.35
C ASP A 17 -1.86 3.66 30.24
N SER A 18 -0.62 3.38 29.83
CA SER A 18 0.59 3.80 30.54
C SER A 18 0.86 5.30 30.44
N GLY A 19 0.16 6.01 29.54
CA GLY A 19 0.36 7.45 29.32
C GLY A 19 1.75 7.77 28.75
N GLU A 20 2.38 6.85 28.01
CA GLU A 20 3.66 7.10 27.33
C GLU A 20 3.50 8.13 26.20
N VAL A 21 3.61 9.42 26.56
CA VAL A 21 3.47 10.58 25.66
C VAL A 21 4.57 10.66 24.58
N ASN A 22 5.67 9.91 24.72
CA ASN A 22 6.84 10.01 23.83
C ASN A 22 6.95 8.91 22.77
N SER A 23 5.94 8.04 22.61
CA SER A 23 5.94 7.05 21.53
C SER A 23 5.35 7.64 20.24
N THR A 24 6.01 7.40 19.11
CA THR A 24 5.49 7.78 17.79
C THR A 24 4.17 7.04 17.55
N GLN A 25 3.07 7.78 17.42
CA GLN A 25 1.77 7.19 17.13
C GLN A 25 1.75 6.59 15.72
N ASP A 26 1.12 5.43 15.58
CA ASP A 26 0.88 4.78 14.30
C ASP A 26 -0.62 4.62 14.00
N PHE A 27 -0.91 3.97 12.86
CA PHE A 27 -2.28 3.82 12.38
C PHE A 27 -3.19 3.07 13.35
N MET A 28 -2.67 2.10 14.11
CA MET A 28 -3.46 1.33 15.07
C MET A 28 -3.84 2.18 16.29
N ASP A 29 -2.97 3.09 16.74
CA ASP A 29 -3.29 4.08 17.78
C ASP A 29 -4.42 5.01 17.34
N VAL A 30 -4.36 5.47 16.09
CA VAL A 30 -5.39 6.33 15.50
C VAL A 30 -6.71 5.57 15.43
N MET A 31 -6.71 4.32 14.98
CA MET A 31 -7.91 3.48 14.94
C MET A 31 -8.49 3.24 16.33
N LEU A 32 -7.66 2.97 17.35
CA LEU A 32 -8.12 2.85 18.74
C LEU A 32 -8.82 4.11 19.23
N SER A 33 -8.30 5.28 18.87
CA SER A 33 -8.89 6.57 19.25
C SER A 33 -10.19 6.88 18.49
N VAL A 34 -10.24 6.52 17.20
CA VAL A 34 -11.42 6.74 16.33
C VAL A 34 -12.57 5.81 16.68
N LEU A 35 -12.28 4.59 17.13
CA LEU A 35 -13.28 3.55 17.42
C LEU A 35 -13.70 3.50 18.89
N ASP A 36 -13.09 4.31 19.75
CA ASP A 36 -13.40 4.36 21.18
C ASP A 36 -14.90 4.62 21.42
N GLY A 37 -15.54 3.72 22.18
CA GLY A 37 -16.98 3.77 22.47
C GLY A 37 -17.94 3.56 21.29
N LYS A 38 -17.46 3.12 20.12
CA LYS A 38 -18.32 2.88 18.93
C LYS A 38 -18.64 1.40 18.74
N ILE A 39 -19.89 1.14 18.33
CA ILE A 39 -20.33 -0.17 17.82
C ILE A 39 -20.51 -0.03 16.30
N LEU A 40 -19.83 -0.87 15.52
CA LEU A 40 -19.83 -0.80 14.05
C LEU A 40 -20.60 -1.99 13.46
N GLY A 41 -21.93 -1.86 13.44
CA GLY A 41 -22.81 -2.92 12.98
C GLY A 41 -22.69 -4.16 13.86
N ASP A 42 -22.47 -5.32 13.23
CA ASP A 42 -22.36 -6.60 13.91
C ASP A 42 -20.93 -6.91 14.43
N TYR A 43 -19.97 -6.02 14.20
CA TYR A 43 -18.57 -6.21 14.59
C TYR A 43 -18.16 -5.27 15.72
N ASP A 44 -17.36 -5.77 16.65
CA ASP A 44 -16.75 -4.97 17.70
C ASP A 44 -15.58 -4.12 17.15
N ALA A 45 -15.21 -3.09 17.91
CA ALA A 45 -14.16 -2.15 17.55
C ALA A 45 -12.79 -2.82 17.32
N ASP A 46 -12.48 -3.90 18.02
CA ASP A 46 -11.18 -4.58 17.92
C ASP A 46 -11.10 -5.38 16.64
N THR A 47 -12.17 -6.10 16.31
CA THR A 47 -12.28 -6.80 15.04
C THR A 47 -12.11 -5.83 13.87
N VAL A 48 -12.80 -4.69 13.89
CA VAL A 48 -12.67 -3.67 12.83
C VAL A 48 -11.26 -3.10 12.78
N ASN A 49 -10.65 -2.78 13.93
CA ASN A 49 -9.30 -2.22 13.99
C ASN A 49 -8.28 -3.21 13.39
N LYS A 50 -8.24 -4.44 13.90
CA LYS A 50 -7.32 -5.48 13.44
C LYS A 50 -7.50 -5.75 11.95
N ALA A 51 -8.74 -5.93 11.49
CA ALA A 51 -9.03 -6.20 10.09
C ALA A 51 -8.56 -5.06 9.17
N THR A 52 -8.81 -3.80 9.57
CA THR A 52 -8.41 -2.63 8.78
C THR A 52 -6.88 -2.49 8.74
N CYS A 53 -6.20 -2.64 9.88
CA CYS A 53 -4.73 -2.60 9.94
C CYS A 53 -4.09 -3.70 9.09
N LEU A 54 -4.60 -4.93 9.19
CA LEU A 54 -4.13 -6.05 8.38
C LEU A 54 -4.37 -5.81 6.88
N ALA A 55 -5.53 -5.28 6.49
CA ALA A 55 -5.83 -4.96 5.10
C ALA A 55 -4.85 -3.94 4.51
N LEU A 56 -4.45 -2.91 5.30
CA LEU A 56 -3.44 -1.95 4.88
C LEU A 56 -2.05 -2.58 4.73
N ILE A 57 -1.65 -3.44 5.68
CA ILE A 57 -0.37 -4.14 5.62
C ILE A 57 -0.30 -5.00 4.36
N VAL A 58 -1.30 -5.86 4.13
CA VAL A 58 -1.35 -6.74 2.96
C VAL A 58 -1.41 -5.93 1.66
N GLY A 59 -2.23 -4.88 1.62
CA GLY A 59 -2.36 -4.01 0.46
C GLY A 59 -1.05 -3.30 0.09
N GLY A 60 -0.22 -2.96 1.08
CA GLY A 60 1.08 -2.31 0.87
C GLY A 60 2.25 -3.27 0.69
N SER A 61 2.25 -4.43 1.34
CA SER A 61 3.38 -5.37 1.32
C SER A 61 3.46 -6.13 0.01
N ASP A 62 2.42 -6.90 -0.30
CA ASP A 62 2.48 -7.91 -1.36
C ASP A 62 2.55 -7.24 -2.73
N THR A 63 1.81 -6.14 -2.90
CA THR A 63 1.81 -5.34 -4.13
C THR A 63 3.19 -4.72 -4.39
N THR A 64 3.86 -4.20 -3.36
CA THR A 64 5.20 -3.61 -3.46
C THR A 64 6.24 -4.68 -3.76
N VAL A 65 6.19 -5.83 -3.08
CA VAL A 65 7.10 -6.96 -3.33
C VAL A 65 7.01 -7.41 -4.78
N VAL A 66 5.80 -7.66 -5.29
CA VAL A 66 5.59 -8.08 -6.68
C VAL A 66 6.11 -7.02 -7.67
N THR A 67 5.82 -5.74 -7.43
CA THR A 67 6.29 -4.64 -8.29
C THR A 67 7.81 -4.59 -8.34
N LEU A 68 8.49 -4.67 -7.20
CA LEU A 68 9.95 -4.65 -7.11
C LEU A 68 10.59 -5.87 -7.77
N THR A 69 10.01 -7.07 -7.58
CA THR A 69 10.48 -8.29 -8.24
C THR A 69 10.48 -8.12 -9.76
N TRP A 70 9.40 -7.60 -10.34
CA TRP A 70 9.30 -7.38 -11.78
C TRP A 70 10.20 -6.24 -12.27
N ALA A 71 10.29 -5.13 -11.52
CA ALA A 71 11.17 -4.01 -11.87
C ALA A 71 12.63 -4.48 -11.97
N LEU A 72 13.12 -5.21 -10.96
CA LEU A 72 14.48 -5.74 -10.96
C LEU A 72 14.69 -6.76 -12.08
N SER A 73 13.73 -7.68 -12.29
CA SER A 73 13.79 -8.66 -13.38
C SER A 73 13.87 -7.98 -14.75
N LEU A 74 13.06 -6.94 -14.99
CA LEU A 74 13.07 -6.18 -16.24
C LEU A 74 14.39 -5.42 -16.44
N LEU A 75 14.91 -4.77 -15.40
CA LEU A 75 16.17 -4.03 -15.48
C LEU A 75 17.37 -4.93 -15.75
N LEU A 76 17.45 -6.09 -15.09
CA LEU A 76 18.53 -7.06 -15.30
C LEU A 76 18.52 -7.65 -16.72
N ASN A 77 17.34 -7.76 -17.34
CA ASN A 77 17.17 -8.18 -18.72
C ASN A 77 17.36 -7.05 -19.74
N ASN A 78 17.41 -5.78 -19.31
CA ASN A 78 17.56 -4.60 -20.17
C ASN A 78 18.69 -3.70 -19.67
N ARG A 79 19.94 -4.12 -19.89
CA ARG A 79 21.13 -3.46 -19.33
C ARG A 79 21.28 -2.00 -19.73
N ASP A 80 20.87 -1.62 -20.95
CA ASP A 80 20.91 -0.22 -21.39
C ASP A 80 19.94 0.66 -20.60
N THR A 81 18.75 0.14 -20.28
CA THR A 81 17.77 0.83 -19.43
C THR A 81 18.30 0.98 -18.01
N LEU A 82 18.91 -0.08 -17.46
CA LEU A 82 19.54 -0.01 -16.14
C LEU A 82 20.65 1.05 -16.09
N LYS A 83 21.51 1.09 -17.11
CA LYS A 83 22.59 2.08 -17.20
C LYS A 83 22.05 3.51 -17.21
N LYS A 84 21.00 3.78 -17.99
CA LYS A 84 20.34 5.11 -18.04
C LYS A 84 19.73 5.51 -16.68
N ALA A 85 19.15 4.56 -15.95
CA ALA A 85 18.63 4.82 -14.61
C ALA A 85 19.74 5.19 -13.62
N GLN A 86 20.90 4.51 -13.71
CA GLN A 86 22.08 4.85 -12.91
C GLN A 86 22.65 6.22 -13.29
N GLU A 87 22.73 6.54 -14.58
CA GLU A 87 23.15 7.86 -15.07
C GLU A 87 22.22 8.97 -14.58
N GLU A 88 20.89 8.76 -14.58
CA GLU A 88 19.94 9.73 -14.02
C GLU A 88 20.17 9.96 -12.53
N LEU A 89 20.38 8.90 -11.74
CA LEU A 89 20.68 9.01 -10.31
C LEU A 89 22.00 9.75 -10.06
N ASP A 90 23.05 9.43 -10.80
CA ASP A 90 24.35 10.08 -10.71
C ASP A 90 24.26 11.59 -11.02
N ILE A 91 23.43 11.99 -12.00
CA ILE A 91 23.25 13.39 -12.40
C ILE A 91 22.39 14.16 -11.39
N GLN A 92 21.26 13.59 -10.97
CA GLN A 92 20.25 14.31 -10.17
C GLN A 92 20.55 14.30 -8.67
N VAL A 93 21.21 13.25 -8.17
CA VAL A 93 21.45 13.01 -6.75
C VAL A 93 22.93 13.04 -6.41
N GLY A 94 23.77 12.46 -7.27
CA GLY A 94 25.22 12.29 -7.02
C GLY A 94 25.54 11.14 -6.06
N LYS A 95 26.81 11.06 -5.63
CA LYS A 95 27.33 9.92 -4.85
C LYS A 95 27.55 10.23 -3.36
N GLU A 96 27.38 11.49 -2.96
CA GLU A 96 27.69 11.96 -1.61
C GLU A 96 26.54 11.77 -0.61
N ARG A 97 25.35 11.39 -1.08
CA ARG A 97 24.16 11.22 -0.24
C ARG A 97 23.19 10.19 -0.79
N LEU A 98 22.31 9.72 0.07
CA LEU A 98 21.18 8.87 -0.31
C LEU A 98 20.08 9.69 -1.01
N VAL A 99 19.28 8.97 -1.80
CA VAL A 99 18.04 9.48 -2.41
C VAL A 99 17.05 9.82 -1.31
N ASN A 100 16.34 10.93 -1.45
CA ASN A 100 15.19 11.28 -0.61
C ASN A 100 13.97 11.66 -1.46
N GLU A 101 12.85 11.93 -0.80
CA GLU A 101 11.56 12.18 -1.42
C GLU A 101 11.55 13.40 -2.36
N GLN A 102 12.38 14.42 -2.08
CA GLN A 102 12.43 15.64 -2.86
C GLN A 102 13.06 15.39 -4.24
N ASP A 103 13.92 14.38 -4.35
CA ASP A 103 14.59 14.02 -5.60
C ASP A 103 13.65 13.32 -6.59
N ILE A 104 12.60 12.66 -6.09
CA ILE A 104 11.70 11.83 -6.93
C ILE A 104 11.20 12.62 -8.13
N SER A 105 10.85 13.89 -7.96
CA SER A 105 10.38 14.79 -9.03
C SER A 105 11.37 14.95 -10.20
N LYS A 106 12.68 14.77 -9.96
CA LYS A 106 13.75 14.88 -10.95
C LYS A 106 14.10 13.54 -11.59
N LEU A 107 13.72 12.41 -10.97
CA LEU A 107 14.01 11.05 -11.43
C LEU A 107 12.94 10.57 -12.42
N VAL A 108 12.80 11.28 -13.54
CA VAL A 108 11.74 11.07 -14.53
C VAL A 108 11.86 9.70 -15.21
N TYR A 109 13.07 9.27 -15.52
CA TYR A 109 13.34 7.98 -16.14
C TYR A 109 13.07 6.82 -15.17
N LEU A 110 13.47 6.96 -13.90
CA LEU A 110 13.13 5.98 -12.86
C LEU A 110 11.62 5.87 -12.65
N GLN A 111 10.89 6.99 -12.62
CA GLN A 111 9.43 6.98 -12.59
C GLN A 111 8.83 6.29 -13.83
N ALA A 112 9.42 6.49 -15.01
CA ALA A 112 8.98 5.81 -16.24
C ALA A 112 9.19 4.30 -16.14
N ILE A 113 10.31 3.83 -15.57
CA ILE A 113 10.58 2.41 -15.31
C ILE A 113 9.51 1.80 -14.39
N VAL A 114 9.16 2.49 -13.29
CA VAL A 114 8.10 2.02 -12.38
C VAL A 114 6.76 1.93 -13.10
N LYS A 115 6.39 2.97 -13.87
CA LYS A 115 5.14 2.98 -14.65
C LYS A 115 5.10 1.86 -15.69
N GLU A 116 6.20 1.63 -16.40
CA GLU A 116 6.28 0.58 -17.41
C GLU A 116 6.26 -0.82 -16.80
N THR A 117 6.89 -0.99 -15.64
CA THR A 117 6.79 -2.23 -14.85
C THR A 117 5.34 -2.52 -14.48
N LEU A 118 4.62 -1.53 -13.96
CA LEU A 118 3.20 -1.67 -13.60
C LEU A 118 2.29 -1.90 -14.82
N ARG A 119 2.64 -1.34 -15.99
CA ARG A 119 1.91 -1.57 -17.25
C ARG A 119 2.07 -3.01 -17.74
N LEU A 120 3.27 -3.58 -17.63
CA LEU A 120 3.58 -4.94 -18.09
C LEU A 120 3.16 -6.02 -17.08
N TYR A 121 3.40 -5.77 -15.79
CA TYR A 121 3.20 -6.73 -14.70
C TYR A 121 2.49 -6.07 -13.51
N PRO A 122 1.21 -5.70 -13.65
CA PRO A 122 0.43 -5.15 -12.55
C PRO A 122 0.24 -6.20 -11.44
N PRO A 123 0.54 -5.91 -10.15
CA PRO A 123 0.35 -6.85 -9.04
C PRO A 123 -1.09 -7.35 -8.87
N ALA A 124 -2.08 -6.55 -9.30
CA ALA A 124 -3.49 -6.88 -9.28
C ALA A 124 -4.10 -6.75 -10.69
N ALA A 125 -3.71 -7.63 -11.62
CA ALA A 125 -4.03 -7.53 -13.05
C ALA A 125 -5.53 -7.39 -13.38
N LEU A 126 -6.40 -8.03 -12.60
CA LEU A 126 -7.86 -7.95 -12.78
C LEU A 126 -8.56 -7.05 -11.75
N GLY A 127 -7.79 -6.46 -10.81
CA GLY A 127 -8.35 -5.81 -9.63
C GLY A 127 -9.21 -6.76 -8.78
N GLY A 128 -10.05 -6.17 -7.93
CA GLY A 128 -11.07 -6.91 -7.18
C GLY A 128 -12.39 -6.99 -7.97
N PRO A 129 -13.23 -8.00 -7.70
CA PRO A 129 -14.58 -8.07 -8.27
C PRO A 129 -15.36 -6.80 -7.91
N ARG A 130 -16.18 -6.34 -8.87
CA ARG A 130 -17.08 -5.20 -8.69
C ARG A 130 -18.50 -5.72 -8.69
N GLN A 131 -19.35 -5.09 -7.90
CA GLN A 131 -20.76 -5.41 -7.83
C GLN A 131 -21.60 -4.17 -8.12
N PHE A 132 -22.60 -4.29 -8.97
CA PHE A 132 -23.53 -3.22 -9.28
C PHE A 132 -24.52 -3.02 -8.12
N THR A 133 -24.58 -1.81 -7.55
CA THR A 133 -25.50 -1.47 -6.46
C THR A 133 -26.93 -1.21 -6.95
N GLU A 134 -27.10 -0.98 -8.24
CA GLU A 134 -28.36 -0.75 -8.95
C GLU A 134 -28.27 -1.27 -10.39
N ASP A 135 -29.42 -1.42 -11.05
CA ASP A 135 -29.47 -1.79 -12.46
C ASP A 135 -28.83 -0.69 -13.32
N CYS A 136 -28.02 -1.08 -14.30
CA CYS A 136 -27.36 -0.13 -15.18
C CYS A 136 -27.33 -0.60 -16.64
N THR A 137 -27.05 0.32 -17.56
CA THR A 137 -26.72 -0.02 -18.95
C THR A 137 -25.25 0.30 -19.21
N LEU A 138 -24.45 -0.72 -19.54
CA LEU A 138 -23.03 -0.57 -19.84
C LEU A 138 -22.75 -1.03 -21.26
N GLY A 139 -22.24 -0.12 -22.11
CA GLY A 139 -21.94 -0.43 -23.51
C GLY A 139 -23.15 -0.92 -24.32
N GLY A 140 -24.37 -0.52 -23.95
CA GLY A 140 -25.62 -0.98 -24.57
C GLY A 140 -26.21 -2.27 -23.99
N TYR A 141 -25.53 -2.92 -23.04
CA TYR A 141 -26.01 -4.11 -22.34
C TYR A 141 -26.66 -3.72 -21.00
N HIS A 142 -27.84 -4.26 -20.73
CA HIS A 142 -28.45 -4.14 -19.41
C HIS A 142 -27.75 -5.09 -18.43
N VAL A 143 -27.32 -4.54 -17.30
CA VAL A 143 -26.66 -5.27 -16.20
C VAL A 143 -27.49 -5.06 -14.95
N SER A 144 -28.00 -6.16 -14.38
CA SER A 144 -28.84 -6.12 -13.20
C SER A 144 -28.02 -5.87 -11.93
N LYS A 145 -28.65 -5.20 -10.96
CA LYS A 145 -28.15 -5.05 -9.60
C LYS A 145 -27.66 -6.39 -9.06
N GLY A 146 -26.48 -6.37 -8.45
CA GLY A 146 -25.88 -7.52 -7.80
C GLY A 146 -25.01 -8.38 -8.69
N THR A 147 -24.98 -8.12 -10.01
CA THR A 147 -23.93 -8.62 -10.92
C THR A 147 -22.57 -8.07 -10.50
#